data_AF-A0A935ZBR4-F1
#
_entry.id   AF-A0A935ZBR4-F1
#
_cell.length_a   1.000
_cell.length_b   1.000
_cell.length_c   1.000
_cell.angle_alpha   90.00
_cell.angle_beta   90.00
_cell.angle_gamma   90.00
#
_symmetry.space_group_name_H-M   'P 1'
#
loop_
_entity.id
_entity.type
_entity.pdbx_description
1 polymer ?
#
loop_
_entity_poly.entity_id
_entity_poly.type
_entity_poly.pdbx_seq_one_letter_code
_entity_poly.pdbx_strand_id
1 'polypeptide(L)'
;MTKSQPNQRGQVTFSSQLDTAQASSALSIDVDAKAHFGIYKGEGSFKMAREATSSSGSYTILLSASQLGPLLQSSSVALTSQAAELRERDPESFLQSCGDQVITSVQLGSRLAIAYRVSFSSDELKSEMTGSLSASATFGELSTKLSKASSSQKKGISISLTATQLGGDPSKLTRVLDPKSAVTCSGDNLDACLDLAQKALDYASNDYPTQFGASDGYVPVSFSTAKLSSVGISGVDFPDTPGSVVTARRDLQTAFDSVVTLRSLADVRATSPAYDAAKVKSVQAWLDADNAALQAVVPKCFDDVETVQGEDDPKVVACVSAAKQAIAKVHAESDVRAALDAAAQTFYGKSLVLAARSDVCLDLYHGGTSDFTSVGAYVCNGSNPQLWSYSMDGRIRSQMSTNACLDIDHSGVAEGTKVDIYSCDKTDQTWTLDDQGRLRGVTGMCVTLAAPAKAGDHVQATMQTCRDQDTAGAYQHFVVK
;
A
#
# COMPACT_ATOMS: atom_id res chain seq x y z
N MET A 1 -15.72 -16.06 -8.99
CA MET A 1 -17.08 -16.63 -8.80
C MET A 1 -17.99 -15.94 -9.79
N THR A 2 -18.21 -16.55 -10.95
CA THR A 2 -19.03 -15.99 -12.04
C THR A 2 -20.20 -16.93 -12.31
N LYS A 3 -21.27 -16.74 -11.53
CA LYS A 3 -22.64 -16.93 -11.99
C LYS A 3 -23.31 -15.57 -11.83
N SER A 4 -23.73 -14.96 -12.94
CA SER A 4 -24.60 -13.79 -12.91
C SER A 4 -25.96 -14.24 -12.38
N GLN A 5 -26.32 -13.84 -11.17
CA GLN A 5 -27.61 -14.15 -10.56
C GLN A 5 -28.53 -12.92 -10.59
N PRO A 6 -29.86 -13.11 -10.78
CA PRO A 6 -30.79 -12.04 -11.16
C PRO A 6 -31.39 -11.27 -9.97
N ASN A 7 -31.14 -11.71 -8.73
CA ASN A 7 -31.86 -11.24 -7.54
C ASN A 7 -30.95 -10.60 -6.49
N GLN A 8 -29.84 -10.00 -6.91
CA GLN A 8 -29.10 -9.15 -5.99
C GLN A 8 -29.81 -7.79 -5.93
N ARG A 9 -30.47 -7.50 -4.81
CA ARG A 9 -30.54 -6.13 -4.27
C ARG A 9 -29.10 -5.63 -4.05
N GLY A 10 -28.40 -5.37 -5.14
CA GLY A 10 -27.51 -4.25 -5.18
C GLY A 10 -28.44 -3.05 -5.11
N GLN A 11 -28.35 -2.28 -4.03
CA GLN A 11 -28.21 -0.87 -4.32
C GLN A 11 -27.00 -0.82 -5.23
N VAL A 12 -27.21 -0.83 -6.55
CA VAL A 12 -26.13 -0.47 -7.45
C VAL A 12 -26.08 1.03 -7.36
N THR A 13 -25.60 1.49 -6.21
CA THR A 13 -24.89 2.74 -6.09
C THR A 13 -23.65 2.54 -6.95
N PHE A 14 -23.84 2.60 -8.26
CA PHE A 14 -22.82 3.10 -9.16
C PHE A 14 -22.64 4.60 -8.81
N SER A 15 -22.20 4.88 -7.58
CA SER A 15 -21.15 5.87 -7.37
C SER A 15 -19.83 5.27 -7.89
N SER A 16 -19.87 4.58 -9.04
CA SER A 16 -18.70 4.14 -9.76
C SER A 16 -18.08 5.40 -10.31
N GLN A 17 -17.07 5.87 -9.64
CA GLN A 17 -15.71 5.40 -9.91
C GLN A 17 -14.82 6.22 -8.99
N LEU A 18 -14.04 5.48 -8.18
CA LEU A 18 -13.35 5.93 -6.97
C LEU A 18 -14.32 6.06 -5.77
N ASP A 19 -14.88 4.93 -5.32
CA ASP A 19 -15.17 4.82 -3.88
C ASP A 19 -13.85 5.07 -3.12
N THR A 20 -13.90 5.56 -1.89
CA THR A 20 -12.68 5.87 -1.12
C THR A 20 -11.68 4.70 -1.07
N ALA A 21 -12.14 3.44 -1.07
CA ALA A 21 -11.33 2.22 -1.09
C ALA A 21 -10.71 1.91 -2.48
N GLN A 22 -11.44 2.11 -3.58
CA GLN A 22 -10.94 2.01 -4.96
C GLN A 22 -9.98 3.16 -5.28
N ALA A 23 -10.27 4.36 -4.79
CA ALA A 23 -9.40 5.53 -4.90
C ALA A 23 -8.11 5.33 -4.14
N SER A 24 -8.20 4.92 -2.88
CA SER A 24 -7.02 4.63 -2.07
C SER A 24 -6.19 3.49 -2.65
N SER A 25 -6.82 2.46 -3.21
CA SER A 25 -6.11 1.35 -3.86
C SER A 25 -5.43 1.78 -5.17
N ALA A 26 -6.10 2.55 -6.02
CA ALA A 26 -5.52 3.09 -7.25
C ALA A 26 -4.42 4.13 -7.00
N LEU A 27 -4.45 4.80 -5.85
CA LEU A 27 -3.52 5.86 -5.45
C LEU A 27 -2.39 5.36 -4.52
N SER A 28 -2.31 4.05 -4.24
CA SER A 28 -1.31 3.45 -3.33
C SER A 28 -1.29 4.07 -1.92
N ILE A 29 -2.47 4.48 -1.44
CA ILE A 29 -2.67 5.07 -0.12
C ILE A 29 -2.68 3.96 0.92
N ASP A 30 -1.90 4.11 1.99
CA ASP A 30 -1.81 3.12 3.07
C ASP A 30 -3.17 2.84 3.73
N VAL A 31 -3.28 1.63 4.25
CA VAL A 31 -4.54 1.10 4.79
C VAL A 31 -4.99 1.87 6.04
N ASP A 32 -4.04 2.34 6.87
CA ASP A 32 -4.33 3.19 8.05
C ASP A 32 -4.97 4.53 7.66
N ALA A 33 -4.70 4.98 6.44
CA ALA A 33 -5.18 6.23 5.95
C ALA A 33 -6.59 6.15 5.36
N LYS A 34 -7.02 4.96 4.92
CA LYS A 34 -8.33 4.72 4.29
C LYS A 34 -9.51 5.13 5.19
N ALA A 35 -9.35 5.07 6.51
CA ALA A 35 -10.37 5.42 7.50
C ALA A 35 -10.68 6.93 7.59
N HIS A 36 -9.83 7.80 7.05
CA HIS A 36 -9.92 9.26 7.21
C HIS A 36 -10.45 10.01 5.98
N PHE A 37 -10.58 9.35 4.83
CA PHE A 37 -10.84 10.03 3.57
C PHE A 37 -12.34 10.17 3.25
N GLY A 38 -12.87 11.38 3.38
CA GLY A 38 -14.26 11.74 3.05
C GLY A 38 -14.34 12.52 1.75
N ILE A 39 -13.76 11.99 0.66
CA ILE A 39 -13.29 12.76 -0.51
C ILE A 39 -14.33 13.60 -1.28
N TYR A 40 -15.64 13.37 -1.13
CA TYR A 40 -16.66 14.14 -1.86
C TYR A 40 -17.90 14.43 -1.01
N LYS A 41 -17.83 15.42 -0.10
CA LYS A 41 -19.03 15.93 0.62
C LYS A 41 -19.26 17.42 0.32
N GLY A 42 -20.46 17.78 -0.11
CA GLY A 42 -20.96 19.17 -0.24
C GLY A 42 -21.91 19.41 -1.43
N GLU A 43 -22.46 20.61 -1.57
CA GLU A 43 -23.20 21.11 -2.74
C GLU A 43 -22.44 22.32 -3.34
N GLY A 44 -22.26 22.36 -4.66
CA GLY A 44 -21.46 23.38 -5.37
C GLY A 44 -20.86 22.85 -6.69
N SER A 45 -20.53 23.75 -7.62
CA SER A 45 -20.06 23.42 -8.97
C SER A 45 -18.63 22.86 -8.98
N PHE A 46 -17.67 23.53 -8.33
CA PHE A 46 -16.30 23.03 -8.11
C PHE A 46 -16.04 22.81 -6.62
N LYS A 47 -15.42 21.67 -6.26
CA LYS A 47 -14.93 21.44 -4.90
C LYS A 47 -13.52 20.91 -4.93
N MET A 48 -12.70 21.39 -4.01
CA MET A 48 -11.38 20.85 -3.71
C MET A 48 -11.27 20.57 -2.21
N ALA A 49 -10.84 19.37 -1.86
CA ALA A 49 -10.55 18.96 -0.50
C ALA A 49 -9.10 18.49 -0.38
N ARG A 50 -8.55 18.66 0.82
CA ARG A 50 -7.19 18.28 1.16
C ARG A 50 -7.21 17.54 2.48
N GLU A 51 -6.71 16.33 2.47
CA GLU A 51 -6.68 15.45 3.62
C GLU A 51 -5.27 14.88 3.73
N ALA A 52 -4.72 14.89 4.94
CA ALA A 52 -3.40 14.38 5.23
C ALA A 52 -3.46 13.30 6.30
N THR A 53 -2.63 12.30 6.16
CA THR A 53 -2.62 11.10 7.01
C THR A 53 -1.19 10.64 7.26
N SER A 54 -0.99 9.95 8.37
CA SER A 54 0.31 9.44 8.79
C SER A 54 0.17 7.94 9.06
N SER A 55 1.05 7.13 8.46
CA SER A 55 1.19 5.69 8.70
C SER A 55 2.62 5.40 9.20
N SER A 56 2.94 4.15 9.55
CA SER A 56 4.33 3.79 9.87
C SER A 56 5.23 4.02 8.65
N GLY A 57 6.32 4.78 8.83
CA GLY A 57 7.29 5.08 7.78
C GLY A 57 6.78 5.97 6.63
N SER A 58 5.54 6.46 6.63
CA SER A 58 5.07 7.35 5.55
C SER A 58 4.05 8.40 5.98
N TYR A 59 3.98 9.47 5.20
CA TYR A 59 3.00 10.54 5.32
C TYR A 59 2.37 10.79 3.95
N THR A 60 1.05 10.72 3.87
CA THR A 60 0.32 10.85 2.60
C THR A 60 -0.57 12.09 2.63
N ILE A 61 -0.48 12.92 1.59
CA ILE A 61 -1.41 14.03 1.34
C ILE A 61 -2.25 13.66 0.13
N LEU A 62 -3.56 13.64 0.31
CA LEU A 62 -4.54 13.47 -0.76
C LEU A 62 -5.13 14.83 -1.13
N LEU A 63 -4.95 15.20 -2.39
CA LEU A 63 -5.72 16.25 -3.03
C LEU A 63 -6.88 15.61 -3.79
N SER A 64 -8.09 16.05 -3.52
CA SER A 64 -9.26 15.65 -4.31
C SER A 64 -9.96 16.87 -4.86
N ALA A 65 -10.37 16.80 -6.12
CA ALA A 65 -11.17 17.83 -6.76
C ALA A 65 -12.31 17.20 -7.55
N SER A 66 -13.45 17.89 -7.62
CA SER A 66 -14.61 17.44 -8.39
C SER A 66 -15.37 18.62 -8.98
N GLN A 67 -15.92 18.40 -10.17
CA GLN A 67 -16.86 19.33 -10.79
C GLN A 67 -18.18 18.59 -11.03
N LEU A 68 -19.30 19.12 -10.54
CA LEU A 68 -20.62 18.60 -10.90
C LEU A 68 -21.11 19.24 -12.20
N GLY A 69 -21.55 18.39 -13.12
CA GLY A 69 -22.18 18.79 -14.38
C GLY A 69 -23.71 18.69 -14.33
N PRO A 70 -24.38 18.70 -15.49
CA PRO A 70 -25.83 18.56 -15.57
C PRO A 70 -26.33 17.22 -15.00
N LEU A 71 -27.49 17.25 -14.35
CA LEU A 71 -28.24 16.05 -14.00
C LEU A 71 -29.13 15.66 -15.18
N LEU A 72 -28.85 14.53 -15.80
CA LEU A 72 -29.72 13.94 -16.82
C LEU A 72 -30.81 13.15 -16.11
N GLN A 73 -32.06 13.60 -16.16
CA GLN A 73 -33.20 12.85 -15.61
C GLN A 73 -34.02 12.26 -16.75
N SER A 74 -34.42 11.00 -16.60
CA SER A 74 -35.40 10.41 -17.52
C SER A 74 -36.80 10.86 -17.11
N SER A 75 -37.51 11.50 -18.04
CA SER A 75 -38.90 11.94 -17.83
C SER A 75 -39.92 10.81 -18.02
N SER A 76 -39.54 9.72 -18.68
CA SER A 76 -40.39 8.54 -18.88
C SER A 76 -39.55 7.29 -19.08
N VAL A 77 -39.72 6.30 -18.20
CA VAL A 77 -39.13 4.97 -18.36
C VAL A 77 -40.19 4.03 -18.93
N ALA A 78 -39.86 3.33 -20.02
CA ALA A 78 -40.71 2.30 -20.60
C ALA A 78 -39.87 1.09 -21.05
N LEU A 79 -40.49 -0.09 -21.05
CA LEU A 79 -39.88 -1.29 -21.64
C LEU A 79 -39.86 -1.17 -23.16
N THR A 80 -38.81 -1.69 -23.79
CA THR A 80 -38.86 -1.95 -25.24
C THR A 80 -39.90 -3.03 -25.53
N SER A 81 -40.36 -3.13 -26.79
CA SER A 81 -41.31 -4.18 -27.17
C SER A 81 -40.77 -5.58 -26.88
N GLN A 82 -39.47 -5.81 -27.12
CA GLN A 82 -38.81 -7.09 -26.83
C GLN A 82 -38.78 -7.38 -25.32
N ALA A 83 -38.51 -6.37 -24.50
CA ALA A 83 -38.47 -6.52 -23.05
C ALA A 83 -39.88 -6.75 -22.47
N ALA A 84 -40.90 -6.08 -23.03
CA ALA A 84 -42.29 -6.30 -22.66
C ALA A 84 -42.77 -7.72 -23.00
N GLU A 85 -42.47 -8.20 -24.21
CA GLU A 85 -42.76 -9.58 -24.64
C GLU A 85 -42.03 -10.62 -23.80
N LEU A 86 -40.74 -10.40 -23.50
CA LEU A 86 -39.95 -11.30 -22.66
C LEU A 86 -40.53 -11.36 -21.24
N ARG A 87 -40.92 -10.23 -20.66
CA ARG A 87 -41.55 -10.15 -19.34
C ARG A 87 -42.84 -10.98 -19.26
N GLU A 88 -43.68 -10.92 -20.29
CA GLU A 88 -44.96 -11.67 -20.31
C GLU A 88 -44.75 -13.17 -20.52
N ARG A 89 -43.79 -13.55 -21.36
CA ARG A 89 -43.52 -14.95 -21.70
C ARG A 89 -42.70 -15.68 -20.65
N ASP A 90 -41.68 -15.01 -20.11
CA ASP A 90 -40.69 -15.59 -19.21
C ASP A 90 -40.14 -14.51 -18.25
N PRO A 91 -40.86 -14.25 -17.15
CA PRO A 91 -40.47 -13.25 -16.14
C PRO A 91 -39.07 -13.49 -15.54
N GLU A 92 -38.63 -14.74 -15.46
CA GLU A 92 -37.32 -15.09 -14.88
C GLU A 92 -36.18 -14.70 -15.84
N SER A 93 -36.31 -15.06 -17.13
CA SER A 93 -35.35 -14.63 -18.16
C SER A 93 -35.37 -13.11 -18.37
N PHE A 94 -36.52 -12.46 -18.20
CA PHE A 94 -36.62 -11.00 -18.21
C PHE A 94 -35.76 -10.39 -17.11
N LEU A 95 -35.85 -10.87 -15.87
CA LEU A 95 -35.03 -10.37 -14.77
C LEU A 95 -33.55 -10.68 -14.95
N GLN A 96 -33.21 -11.85 -15.47
CA GLN A 96 -31.82 -12.18 -15.85
C GLN A 96 -31.23 -11.21 -16.87
N SER A 97 -32.06 -10.71 -17.78
CA SER A 97 -31.62 -9.85 -18.88
C SER A 97 -31.71 -8.35 -18.55
N CYS A 98 -32.71 -7.94 -17.78
CA CYS A 98 -33.08 -6.54 -17.58
C CYS A 98 -32.97 -6.06 -16.11
N GLY A 99 -32.97 -6.98 -15.13
CA GLY A 99 -32.97 -6.64 -13.69
C GLY A 99 -34.31 -6.10 -13.17
N ASP A 100 -34.33 -5.70 -11.89
CA ASP A 100 -35.52 -5.21 -11.16
C ASP A 100 -35.53 -3.69 -10.93
N GLN A 101 -34.48 -3.00 -11.40
CA GLN A 101 -34.29 -1.55 -11.24
C GLN A 101 -33.95 -0.88 -12.57
N VAL A 102 -34.27 0.39 -12.66
CA VAL A 102 -33.95 1.25 -13.80
C VAL A 102 -33.22 2.50 -13.34
N ILE A 103 -32.32 3.01 -14.18
CA ILE A 103 -31.69 4.30 -13.99
C ILE A 103 -32.73 5.41 -14.23
N THR A 104 -33.00 6.21 -13.21
CA THR A 104 -33.92 7.35 -13.28
C THR A 104 -33.19 8.66 -13.50
N SER A 105 -31.94 8.77 -13.04
CA SER A 105 -31.09 9.91 -13.36
C SER A 105 -29.61 9.54 -13.43
N VAL A 106 -28.87 10.30 -14.23
CA VAL A 106 -27.41 10.24 -14.34
C VAL A 106 -26.85 11.61 -13.99
N GLN A 107 -26.10 11.69 -12.90
CA GLN A 107 -25.34 12.88 -12.56
C GLN A 107 -24.05 12.87 -13.38
N LEU A 108 -23.91 13.83 -14.29
CA LEU A 108 -22.65 14.07 -14.97
C LEU A 108 -21.70 14.86 -14.06
N GLY A 109 -20.40 14.68 -14.24
CA GLY A 109 -19.38 15.39 -13.48
C GLY A 109 -17.98 14.97 -13.85
N SER A 110 -17.03 15.32 -13.00
CA SER A 110 -15.64 14.92 -13.09
C SER A 110 -15.02 14.76 -11.72
N ARG A 111 -13.97 13.94 -11.63
CA ARG A 111 -13.21 13.70 -10.41
C ARG A 111 -11.71 13.70 -10.72
N LEU A 112 -10.94 14.32 -9.85
CA LEU A 112 -9.49 14.31 -9.85
C LEU A 112 -9.04 13.93 -8.46
N ALA A 113 -8.11 13.00 -8.36
CA ALA A 113 -7.45 12.68 -7.11
C ALA A 113 -5.95 12.54 -7.33
N ILE A 114 -5.17 13.18 -6.46
CA ILE A 114 -3.72 13.22 -6.50
C ILE A 114 -3.20 12.89 -5.11
N ALA A 115 -2.48 11.78 -4.99
CA ALA A 115 -1.85 11.35 -3.76
C ALA A 115 -0.35 11.60 -3.80
N TYR A 116 0.13 12.36 -2.82
CA TYR A 116 1.54 12.54 -2.53
C TYR A 116 1.90 11.66 -1.36
N ARG A 117 2.68 10.60 -1.60
CA ARG A 117 3.19 9.74 -0.55
C ARG A 117 4.65 10.08 -0.30
N VAL A 118 4.97 10.47 0.93
CA VAL A 118 6.33 10.69 1.38
C VAL A 118 6.71 9.54 2.30
N SER A 119 7.66 8.73 1.87
CA SER A 119 8.23 7.63 2.64
C SER A 119 9.50 8.10 3.33
N PHE A 120 9.68 7.67 4.57
CA PHE A 120 10.82 8.02 5.41
C PHE A 120 11.58 6.77 5.81
N SER A 121 12.90 6.87 5.92
CA SER A 121 13.77 5.79 6.36
C SER A 121 13.59 5.43 7.84
N SER A 122 12.97 6.31 8.64
CA SER A 122 12.63 6.06 10.05
C SER A 122 11.40 6.87 10.51
N ASP A 123 10.74 6.40 11.57
CA ASP A 123 9.59 7.09 12.17
C ASP A 123 9.97 8.37 12.92
N GLU A 124 11.22 8.47 13.38
CA GLU A 124 11.79 9.69 13.97
C GLU A 124 11.95 10.78 12.91
N LEU A 125 12.52 10.44 11.75
CA LEU A 125 12.65 11.37 10.63
C LEU A 125 11.27 11.81 10.12
N LYS A 126 10.32 10.87 10.02
CA LYS A 126 8.91 11.19 9.74
C LYS A 126 8.37 12.18 10.77
N SER A 127 8.49 11.89 12.05
CA SER A 127 7.95 12.74 13.14
C SER A 127 8.60 14.12 13.18
N GLU A 128 9.91 14.21 12.93
CA GLU A 128 10.64 15.48 12.82
C GLU A 128 10.11 16.32 11.64
N MET A 129 9.86 15.67 10.51
CA MET A 129 9.43 16.32 9.27
C MET A 129 7.93 16.63 9.23
N THR A 130 7.08 15.85 9.87
CA THR A 130 5.62 15.97 9.73
C THR A 130 4.88 16.25 11.04
N GLY A 131 5.55 16.17 12.19
CA GLY A 131 4.92 16.25 13.52
C GLY A 131 4.23 17.58 13.86
N SER A 132 4.43 18.63 13.07
CA SER A 132 3.74 19.92 13.23
C SER A 132 2.67 20.19 12.16
N LEU A 133 2.38 19.23 11.28
CA LEU A 133 1.42 19.38 10.20
C LEU A 133 0.03 18.92 10.65
N SER A 134 -1.01 19.70 10.32
CA SER A 134 -2.39 19.34 10.64
C SER A 134 -2.90 18.22 9.71
N ALA A 135 -4.05 17.63 10.05
CA ALA A 135 -4.77 16.71 9.17
C ALA A 135 -5.28 17.35 7.86
N SER A 136 -5.22 18.68 7.75
CA SER A 136 -5.54 19.45 6.54
C SER A 136 -4.30 20.08 5.90
N ALA A 137 -3.10 19.60 6.25
CA ALA A 137 -1.86 20.17 5.78
C ALA A 137 -1.77 20.11 4.26
N THR A 138 -1.22 21.18 3.70
CA THR A 138 -1.00 21.32 2.27
C THR A 138 0.36 20.75 1.87
N PHE A 139 0.49 20.35 0.61
CA PHE A 139 1.79 20.00 0.05
C PHE A 139 2.78 21.18 0.14
N GLY A 140 2.32 22.43 0.09
CA GLY A 140 3.15 23.62 0.30
C GLY A 140 3.81 23.68 1.69
N GLU A 141 3.07 23.32 2.74
CA GLU A 141 3.60 23.26 4.11
C GLU A 141 4.61 22.12 4.28
N LEU A 142 4.30 20.94 3.72
CA LEU A 142 5.19 19.80 3.74
C LEU A 142 6.46 20.06 2.92
N SER A 143 6.34 20.57 1.70
CA SER A 143 7.46 20.91 0.81
C SER A 143 8.38 21.97 1.40
N THR A 144 7.85 22.96 2.12
CA THR A 144 8.66 23.95 2.83
C THR A 144 9.54 23.30 3.92
N LYS A 145 9.05 22.23 4.56
CA LYS A 145 9.84 21.48 5.54
C LYS A 145 10.85 20.56 4.86
N LEU A 146 10.43 19.82 3.84
CA LEU A 146 11.28 18.91 3.08
C LEU A 146 12.43 19.65 2.35
N SER A 147 12.17 20.85 1.82
CA SER A 147 13.21 21.67 1.17
C SER A 147 14.28 22.18 2.16
N LYS A 148 13.90 22.40 3.43
CA LYS A 148 14.81 22.79 4.52
C LYS A 148 15.53 21.60 5.17
N ALA A 149 15.20 20.37 4.79
CA ALA A 149 15.88 19.19 5.28
C ALA A 149 17.37 19.22 4.88
N SER A 150 18.23 18.81 5.80
CA SER A 150 19.66 18.67 5.52
C SER A 150 19.92 17.58 4.46
N SER A 151 21.08 17.62 3.82
CA SER A 151 21.44 16.64 2.78
C SER A 151 21.43 15.18 3.27
N SER A 152 21.65 14.94 4.57
CA SER A 152 21.52 13.60 5.18
C SER A 152 20.06 13.20 5.36
N GLN A 153 19.21 14.12 5.81
CA GLN A 153 17.78 13.89 5.95
C GLN A 153 17.10 13.66 4.59
N LYS A 154 17.48 14.41 3.56
CA LYS A 154 16.94 14.25 2.19
C LYS A 154 17.14 12.82 1.68
N LYS A 155 18.28 12.17 1.96
CA LYS A 155 18.58 10.78 1.56
C LYS A 155 17.67 9.74 2.22
N GLY A 156 17.12 10.06 3.40
CA GLY A 156 16.13 9.24 4.08
C GLY A 156 14.69 9.47 3.61
N ILE A 157 14.48 10.29 2.58
CA ILE A 157 13.16 10.66 2.08
C ILE A 157 12.97 10.16 0.66
N SER A 158 11.82 9.56 0.40
CA SER A 158 11.37 9.22 -0.95
C SER A 158 9.96 9.73 -1.18
N ILE A 159 9.68 10.30 -2.36
CA ILE A 159 8.36 10.82 -2.71
C ILE A 159 7.79 10.03 -3.89
N SER A 160 6.56 9.56 -3.75
CA SER A 160 5.76 9.00 -4.84
C SER A 160 4.52 9.88 -5.10
N LEU A 161 4.18 10.05 -6.38
CA LEU A 161 3.07 10.88 -6.83
C LEU A 161 2.13 10.06 -7.72
N THR A 162 0.96 9.72 -7.20
CA THR A 162 -0.06 9.01 -7.99
C THR A 162 -1.21 9.94 -8.28
N ALA A 163 -1.69 9.97 -9.51
CA ALA A 163 -2.86 10.77 -9.86
C ALA A 163 -3.82 9.98 -10.73
N THR A 164 -5.11 10.25 -10.55
CA THR A 164 -6.18 9.71 -11.38
C THR A 164 -7.17 10.82 -11.71
N GLN A 165 -7.63 10.83 -12.96
CA GLN A 165 -8.61 11.77 -13.43
C GLN A 165 -9.70 11.04 -14.20
N LEU A 166 -10.95 11.38 -13.87
CA LEU A 166 -12.16 10.91 -14.50
C LEU A 166 -12.93 12.12 -15.05
N GLY A 167 -13.17 12.14 -16.36
CA GLY A 167 -13.64 13.33 -17.08
C GLY A 167 -12.51 14.31 -17.42
N GLY A 168 -12.86 15.42 -18.06
CA GLY A 168 -11.91 16.38 -18.61
C GLY A 168 -11.03 15.76 -19.71
N ASP A 169 -9.80 16.24 -19.82
CA ASP A 169 -8.75 15.76 -20.72
C ASP A 169 -7.59 15.15 -19.92
N PRO A 170 -7.58 13.82 -19.69
CA PRO A 170 -6.52 13.13 -18.96
C PRO A 170 -5.13 13.31 -19.59
N SER A 171 -5.04 13.64 -20.89
CA SER A 171 -3.75 13.84 -21.55
C SER A 171 -3.02 15.09 -21.04
N LYS A 172 -3.75 16.09 -20.54
CA LYS A 172 -3.15 17.26 -19.88
C LYS A 172 -2.53 16.89 -18.54
N LEU A 173 -3.18 16.02 -17.76
CA LEU A 173 -2.61 15.49 -16.53
C LEU A 173 -1.35 14.64 -16.82
N THR A 174 -1.37 13.77 -17.83
CA THR A 174 -0.20 12.97 -18.21
C THR A 174 0.99 13.84 -18.64
N ARG A 175 0.76 15.00 -19.28
CA ARG A 175 1.82 15.96 -19.61
C ARG A 175 2.39 16.64 -18.38
N VAL A 176 1.57 16.92 -17.37
CA VAL A 176 2.03 17.43 -16.08
C VAL A 176 2.87 16.39 -15.35
N LEU A 177 2.55 15.11 -15.51
CA LEU A 177 3.18 13.97 -14.84
C LEU A 177 4.17 13.19 -15.73
N ASP A 178 4.85 13.85 -16.68
CA ASP A 178 5.69 13.22 -17.72
C ASP A 178 6.49 12.00 -17.20
N PRO A 179 6.27 10.78 -17.72
CA PRO A 179 6.92 9.56 -17.26
C PRO A 179 8.45 9.54 -17.43
N LYS A 180 9.05 10.47 -18.19
CA LYS A 180 10.52 10.67 -18.20
C LYS A 180 11.07 11.22 -16.88
N SER A 181 10.19 11.74 -16.02
CA SER A 181 10.49 12.31 -14.70
C SER A 181 10.08 11.32 -13.58
N ALA A 182 10.49 10.05 -13.72
CA ALA A 182 10.06 8.87 -12.95
C ALA A 182 9.44 9.16 -11.56
N VAL A 183 8.18 8.73 -11.41
CA VAL A 183 7.19 8.91 -10.33
C VAL A 183 7.59 8.32 -8.95
N THR A 184 8.87 8.05 -8.73
CA THR A 184 9.41 7.78 -7.39
C THR A 184 10.75 8.47 -7.27
N CYS A 185 10.76 9.50 -6.44
CA CYS A 185 11.91 10.35 -6.19
C CYS A 185 12.69 9.86 -4.99
N SER A 186 14.01 9.99 -5.02
CA SER A 186 14.90 9.73 -3.88
C SER A 186 15.62 11.01 -3.49
N GLY A 187 16.30 11.02 -2.33
CA GLY A 187 16.92 12.21 -1.75
C GLY A 187 17.84 13.03 -2.65
N ASP A 188 18.34 12.46 -3.75
CA ASP A 188 19.24 13.11 -4.69
C ASP A 188 18.53 14.06 -5.68
N ASN A 189 17.21 13.93 -5.87
CA ASN A 189 16.43 14.77 -6.78
C ASN A 189 15.17 15.37 -6.14
N LEU A 190 15.15 15.47 -4.79
CA LEU A 190 13.98 15.90 -4.02
C LEU A 190 13.38 17.22 -4.52
N ASP A 191 14.21 18.20 -4.88
CA ASP A 191 13.74 19.52 -5.33
C ASP A 191 12.97 19.46 -6.66
N ALA A 192 13.34 18.56 -7.57
CA ALA A 192 12.58 18.33 -8.81
C ALA A 192 11.19 17.72 -8.53
N CYS A 193 11.06 16.99 -7.42
CA CYS A 193 9.83 16.32 -7.02
C CYS A 193 8.89 17.24 -6.26
N LEU A 194 9.46 18.19 -5.52
CA LEU A 194 8.70 19.31 -4.98
C LEU A 194 8.13 20.18 -6.11
N ASP A 195 8.90 20.42 -7.18
CA ASP A 195 8.44 21.13 -8.38
C ASP A 195 7.34 20.37 -9.14
N LEU A 196 7.51 19.06 -9.35
CA LEU A 196 6.49 18.21 -9.98
C LEU A 196 5.17 18.22 -9.21
N ALA A 197 5.27 18.14 -7.87
CA ALA A 197 4.11 18.19 -7.01
C ALA A 197 3.43 19.57 -6.98
N GLN A 198 4.21 20.65 -7.08
CA GLN A 198 3.64 21.99 -7.25
C GLN A 198 2.90 22.11 -8.59
N LYS A 199 3.46 21.57 -9.69
CA LYS A 199 2.78 21.53 -11.00
C LYS A 199 1.49 20.74 -10.97
N ALA A 200 1.46 19.61 -10.27
CA ALA A 200 0.26 18.81 -10.10
C ALA A 200 -0.80 19.53 -9.24
N LEU A 201 -0.39 20.33 -8.26
CA LEU A 201 -1.29 21.22 -7.50
C LEU A 201 -1.84 22.36 -8.37
N ASP A 202 -1.00 22.98 -9.18
CA ASP A 202 -1.38 24.05 -10.11
C ASP A 202 -2.36 23.52 -11.17
N TYR A 203 -2.10 22.32 -11.67
CA TYR A 203 -3.04 21.62 -12.55
C TYR A 203 -4.40 21.44 -11.90
N ALA A 204 -4.46 20.92 -10.67
CA ALA A 204 -5.71 20.70 -9.97
C ALA A 204 -6.48 22.00 -9.69
N SER A 205 -5.78 23.11 -9.46
CA SER A 205 -6.37 24.39 -9.05
C SER A 205 -6.72 25.31 -10.21
N ASN A 206 -5.96 25.26 -11.31
CA ASN A 206 -6.04 26.23 -12.40
C ASN A 206 -6.44 25.57 -13.72
N ASP A 207 -5.79 24.47 -14.11
CA ASP A 207 -6.03 23.85 -15.42
C ASP A 207 -7.28 22.97 -15.40
N TYR A 208 -7.43 22.14 -14.39
CA TYR A 208 -8.52 21.18 -14.25
C TYR A 208 -9.91 21.84 -14.30
N PRO A 209 -10.20 22.93 -13.55
CA PRO A 209 -11.51 23.58 -13.59
C PRO A 209 -11.88 24.17 -14.97
N THR A 210 -10.89 24.50 -15.80
CA THR A 210 -11.12 25.09 -17.14
C THR A 210 -11.53 24.07 -18.21
N GLN A 211 -11.49 22.78 -17.88
CA GLN A 211 -11.78 21.70 -18.83
C GLN A 211 -13.28 21.42 -18.98
N PHE A 212 -14.14 22.15 -18.26
CA PHE A 212 -15.56 21.86 -18.17
C PHE A 212 -16.42 23.00 -18.73
N GLY A 213 -17.23 22.68 -19.74
CA GLY A 213 -18.19 23.60 -20.38
C GLY A 213 -19.64 23.28 -20.02
N ALA A 214 -20.61 23.60 -20.90
CA ALA A 214 -22.04 23.31 -20.66
C ALA A 214 -22.36 21.80 -20.64
N SER A 215 -21.60 20.98 -21.37
CA SER A 215 -21.70 19.51 -21.39
C SER A 215 -20.37 18.82 -21.70
N ASP A 216 -19.40 19.51 -22.31
CA ASP A 216 -18.10 18.95 -22.69
C ASP A 216 -17.20 18.75 -21.47
N GLY A 217 -16.49 17.61 -21.46
CA GLY A 217 -15.58 17.23 -20.37
C GLY A 217 -16.25 16.51 -19.20
N TYR A 218 -17.57 16.42 -19.14
CA TYR A 218 -18.24 15.64 -18.10
C TYR A 218 -18.44 14.18 -18.49
N VAL A 219 -18.36 13.29 -17.49
CA VAL A 219 -18.70 11.87 -17.61
C VAL A 219 -19.71 11.50 -16.53
N PRO A 220 -20.44 10.38 -16.64
CA PRO A 220 -21.28 9.89 -15.56
C PRO A 220 -20.46 9.65 -14.27
N VAL A 221 -20.83 10.33 -13.18
CA VAL A 221 -20.17 10.18 -11.86
C VAL A 221 -21.09 9.60 -10.79
N SER A 222 -22.40 9.59 -11.04
CA SER A 222 -23.39 8.91 -10.20
C SER A 222 -24.62 8.54 -11.00
N PHE A 223 -25.22 7.40 -10.68
CA PHE A 223 -26.52 6.97 -11.20
C PHE A 223 -27.51 6.86 -10.03
N SER A 224 -28.74 7.32 -10.25
CA SER A 224 -29.86 7.06 -9.36
C SER A 224 -30.73 5.98 -10.00
N THR A 225 -31.12 4.98 -9.21
CA THR A 225 -32.00 3.91 -9.67
C THR A 225 -33.33 3.93 -8.92
N ALA A 226 -34.36 3.36 -9.53
CA ALA A 226 -35.64 3.11 -8.89
C ALA A 226 -36.16 1.71 -9.28
N LYS A 227 -37.00 1.10 -8.44
CA LYS A 227 -37.64 -0.18 -8.77
C LYS A 227 -38.53 -0.03 -10.00
N LEU A 228 -38.62 -1.05 -10.83
CA LEU A 228 -39.53 -1.06 -11.99
C LEU A 228 -40.98 -0.71 -11.60
N SER A 229 -41.46 -1.23 -10.46
CA SER A 229 -42.81 -0.93 -9.95
C SER A 229 -43.01 0.55 -9.61
N SER A 230 -41.98 1.24 -9.12
CA SER A 230 -42.05 2.67 -8.78
C SER A 230 -42.11 3.60 -10.00
N VAL A 231 -41.79 3.09 -11.19
CA VAL A 231 -41.91 3.80 -12.47
C VAL A 231 -43.08 3.28 -13.32
N GLY A 232 -44.01 2.52 -12.72
CA GLY A 232 -45.22 2.02 -13.38
C GLY A 232 -45.06 0.72 -14.17
N ILE A 233 -43.94 0.01 -14.02
CA ILE A 233 -43.69 -1.30 -14.64
C ILE A 233 -43.95 -2.39 -13.59
N SER A 234 -45.19 -2.90 -13.55
CA SER A 234 -45.66 -3.93 -12.61
C SER A 234 -45.61 -5.35 -13.23
N GLY A 235 -45.82 -6.39 -12.40
CA GLY A 235 -45.94 -7.79 -12.85
C GLY A 235 -44.67 -8.64 -12.78
N VAL A 236 -43.60 -8.11 -12.18
CA VAL A 236 -42.31 -8.76 -11.90
C VAL A 236 -41.90 -8.41 -10.47
N ASP A 237 -42.70 -8.83 -9.50
CA ASP A 237 -42.39 -8.64 -8.08
C ASP A 237 -41.90 -9.98 -7.50
N PHE A 238 -40.60 -10.06 -7.21
CA PHE A 238 -40.03 -11.10 -6.35
C PHE A 238 -40.04 -10.62 -4.89
N PRO A 239 -40.11 -11.54 -3.91
CA PRO A 239 -39.95 -11.17 -2.51
C PRO A 239 -38.62 -10.43 -2.34
N ASP A 240 -38.73 -9.24 -1.77
CA ASP A 240 -37.59 -8.39 -1.47
C ASP A 240 -36.55 -9.17 -0.66
N THR A 241 -35.26 -9.12 -1.07
CA THR A 241 -34.19 -9.70 -0.25
C THR A 241 -34.27 -9.07 1.13
N PRO A 242 -34.42 -9.88 2.20
CA PRO A 242 -34.56 -9.37 3.55
C PRO A 242 -33.40 -8.44 3.91
N GLY A 243 -33.69 -7.35 4.63
CA GLY A 243 -32.72 -6.31 4.96
C GLY A 243 -31.56 -6.85 5.79
N SER A 244 -31.83 -7.89 6.60
CA SER A 244 -30.81 -8.61 7.35
C SER A 244 -29.79 -9.33 6.45
N VAL A 245 -30.22 -9.94 5.34
CA VAL A 245 -29.35 -10.59 4.35
C VAL A 245 -28.51 -9.56 3.62
N VAL A 246 -29.10 -8.42 3.23
CA VAL A 246 -28.37 -7.32 2.60
C VAL A 246 -27.25 -6.81 3.53
N THR A 247 -27.56 -6.62 4.81
CA THR A 247 -26.59 -6.21 5.83
C THR A 247 -25.48 -7.25 5.98
N ALA A 248 -25.84 -8.53 6.12
CA ALA A 248 -24.88 -9.63 6.24
C ALA A 248 -23.92 -9.72 5.04
N ARG A 249 -24.43 -9.58 3.81
CA ARG A 249 -23.61 -9.57 2.58
C ARG A 249 -22.64 -8.40 2.54
N ARG A 250 -23.10 -7.19 2.90
CA ARG A 250 -22.25 -5.99 2.98
C ARG A 250 -21.13 -6.16 4.01
N ASP A 251 -21.46 -6.69 5.18
CA ASP A 251 -20.49 -6.89 6.25
C ASP A 251 -19.47 -7.99 5.87
N LEU A 252 -19.91 -9.05 5.18
CA LEU A 252 -19.02 -10.08 4.60
C LEU A 252 -18.07 -9.49 3.55
N GLN A 253 -18.58 -8.64 2.65
CA GLN A 253 -17.75 -7.96 1.66
C GLN A 253 -16.68 -7.10 2.34
N THR A 254 -17.08 -6.32 3.36
CA THR A 254 -16.17 -5.47 4.13
C THR A 254 -15.08 -6.30 4.80
N ALA A 255 -15.43 -7.45 5.39
CA ALA A 255 -14.47 -8.37 5.99
C ALA A 255 -13.51 -8.98 4.96
N PHE A 256 -14.01 -9.36 3.78
CA PHE A 256 -13.19 -9.90 2.69
C PHE A 256 -12.16 -8.88 2.19
N ASP A 257 -12.59 -7.64 1.97
CA ASP A 257 -11.71 -6.56 1.51
C ASP A 257 -10.61 -6.25 2.53
N SER A 258 -10.93 -6.30 3.83
CA SER A 258 -9.96 -6.17 4.92
C SER A 258 -8.92 -7.29 4.88
N VAL A 259 -9.34 -8.56 4.75
CA VAL A 259 -8.41 -9.71 4.72
C VAL A 259 -7.49 -9.65 3.50
N VAL A 260 -8.02 -9.32 2.31
CA VAL A 260 -7.22 -9.16 1.08
C VAL A 260 -6.18 -8.06 1.25
N THR A 261 -6.60 -6.94 1.83
CA THR A 261 -5.73 -5.79 2.08
C THR A 261 -4.58 -6.15 3.03
N LEU A 262 -4.90 -6.84 4.13
CA LEU A 262 -3.90 -7.27 5.12
C LEU A 262 -2.96 -8.34 4.56
N ARG A 263 -3.45 -9.21 3.68
CA ARG A 263 -2.62 -10.20 2.97
C ARG A 263 -1.59 -9.53 2.08
N SER A 264 -2.01 -8.51 1.31
CA SER A 264 -1.08 -7.74 0.49
C SER A 264 0.00 -7.06 1.33
N LEU A 265 -0.33 -6.56 2.52
CA LEU A 265 0.65 -5.99 3.45
C LEU A 265 1.65 -7.05 3.93
N ALA A 266 1.16 -8.24 4.32
CA ALA A 266 2.02 -9.34 4.74
C ALA A 266 2.93 -9.82 3.60
N ASP A 267 2.44 -9.90 2.37
CA ASP A 267 3.23 -10.30 1.19
C ASP A 267 4.37 -9.31 0.92
N VAL A 268 4.11 -8.00 0.98
CA VAL A 268 5.15 -6.97 0.84
C VAL A 268 6.21 -7.13 1.94
N ARG A 269 5.80 -7.29 3.20
CA ARG A 269 6.73 -7.47 4.32
C ARG A 269 7.53 -8.77 4.22
N ALA A 270 6.94 -9.84 3.68
CA ALA A 270 7.62 -11.13 3.49
C ALA A 270 8.78 -11.05 2.49
N THR A 271 8.69 -10.14 1.52
CA THR A 271 9.78 -9.90 0.54
C THR A 271 10.86 -8.97 1.06
N SER A 272 10.60 -8.26 2.16
CA SER A 272 11.55 -7.33 2.74
C SER A 272 12.50 -8.07 3.68
N PRO A 273 13.83 -7.86 3.57
CA PRO A 273 14.78 -8.36 4.55
C PRO A 273 14.54 -7.76 5.94
N ALA A 274 13.78 -6.65 6.03
CA ALA A 274 13.42 -5.96 7.27
C ALA A 274 12.60 -6.80 8.26
N TYR A 275 12.06 -7.92 7.80
CA TYR A 275 11.15 -8.77 8.57
C TYR A 275 11.64 -10.21 8.60
N ASP A 276 11.29 -10.90 9.69
CA ASP A 276 11.47 -12.34 9.82
C ASP A 276 10.44 -13.06 8.94
N ALA A 277 10.93 -13.71 7.87
CA ALA A 277 10.08 -14.37 6.89
C ALA A 277 9.21 -15.50 7.49
N ALA A 278 9.70 -16.21 8.52
CA ALA A 278 8.94 -17.29 9.15
C ALA A 278 7.79 -16.74 10.01
N LYS A 279 8.02 -15.61 10.70
CA LYS A 279 6.97 -14.91 11.46
C LYS A 279 5.93 -14.28 10.54
N VAL A 280 6.36 -13.62 9.46
CA VAL A 280 5.42 -13.06 8.47
C VAL A 280 4.59 -14.19 7.83
N LYS A 281 5.19 -15.35 7.55
CA LYS A 281 4.46 -16.52 7.06
C LYS A 281 3.41 -17.04 8.04
N SER A 282 3.65 -16.91 9.34
CA SER A 282 2.64 -17.25 10.36
C SER A 282 1.44 -16.30 10.31
N VAL A 283 1.67 -15.01 10.04
CA VAL A 283 0.60 -14.03 9.81
C VAL A 283 -0.16 -14.32 8.51
N GLN A 284 0.53 -14.67 7.42
CA GLN A 284 -0.11 -15.07 6.17
C GLN A 284 -1.05 -16.28 6.39
N ALA A 285 -0.65 -17.24 7.22
CA ALA A 285 -1.48 -18.39 7.56
C ALA A 285 -2.76 -18.01 8.34
N TRP A 286 -2.71 -16.98 9.21
CA TRP A 286 -3.91 -16.44 9.86
C TRP A 286 -4.88 -15.89 8.81
N LEU A 287 -4.37 -15.06 7.90
CA LEU A 287 -5.18 -14.39 6.87
C LEU A 287 -5.76 -15.39 5.85
N ASP A 288 -5.03 -16.46 5.53
CA ASP A 288 -5.56 -17.55 4.70
C ASP A 288 -6.71 -18.30 5.39
N ALA A 289 -6.62 -18.53 6.71
CA ALA A 289 -7.69 -19.13 7.49
C ALA A 289 -8.93 -18.23 7.57
N ASP A 290 -8.74 -16.92 7.75
CA ASP A 290 -9.82 -15.92 7.76
C ASP A 290 -10.54 -15.89 6.40
N ASN A 291 -9.78 -15.86 5.31
CA ASN A 291 -10.33 -15.90 3.95
C ASN A 291 -11.13 -17.18 3.71
N ALA A 292 -10.62 -18.35 4.14
CA ALA A 292 -11.33 -19.62 4.02
C ALA A 292 -12.65 -19.63 4.82
N ALA A 293 -12.66 -19.03 6.02
CA ALA A 293 -13.86 -18.91 6.84
C ALA A 293 -14.93 -18.04 6.17
N LEU A 294 -14.55 -16.92 5.54
CA LEU A 294 -15.46 -16.05 4.80
C LEU A 294 -16.01 -16.73 3.54
N GLN A 295 -15.15 -17.40 2.77
CA GLN A 295 -15.55 -18.12 1.55
C GLN A 295 -16.57 -19.23 1.83
N ALA A 296 -16.48 -19.91 2.97
CA ALA A 296 -17.42 -20.96 3.36
C ALA A 296 -18.86 -20.48 3.58
N VAL A 297 -19.08 -19.16 3.76
CA VAL A 297 -20.41 -18.57 3.94
C VAL A 297 -21.08 -18.24 2.61
N VAL A 298 -20.30 -18.07 1.54
CA VAL A 298 -20.80 -17.59 0.24
C VAL A 298 -22.00 -18.42 -0.26
N PRO A 299 -21.97 -19.76 -0.30
CA PRO A 299 -23.11 -20.53 -0.80
C PRO A 299 -24.39 -20.29 0.01
N LYS A 300 -24.29 -20.17 1.34
CA LYS A 300 -25.44 -19.99 2.23
C LYS A 300 -26.08 -18.61 2.11
N CYS A 301 -25.26 -17.58 1.87
CA CYS A 301 -25.73 -16.20 1.83
C CYS A 301 -25.97 -15.66 0.43
N PHE A 302 -25.47 -16.32 -0.61
CA PHE A 302 -25.63 -15.87 -2.00
C PHE A 302 -26.48 -16.86 -2.80
N ASP A 303 -26.23 -18.16 -2.70
CA ASP A 303 -26.95 -19.18 -3.48
C ASP A 303 -28.27 -19.61 -2.82
N ASP A 304 -28.30 -19.83 -1.50
CA ASP A 304 -29.46 -20.46 -0.84
C ASP A 304 -30.65 -19.52 -0.57
N VAL A 305 -30.44 -18.20 -0.61
CA VAL A 305 -31.42 -17.14 -0.24
C VAL A 305 -32.08 -16.45 -1.45
N GLU A 306 -32.03 -17.05 -2.63
CA GLU A 306 -32.62 -16.49 -3.86
C GLU A 306 -34.16 -16.42 -3.84
N THR A 307 -34.82 -17.30 -3.09
CA THR A 307 -36.28 -17.35 -2.92
C THR A 307 -36.63 -17.56 -1.44
N VAL A 308 -36.92 -16.48 -0.71
CA VAL A 308 -37.19 -16.53 0.74
C VAL A 308 -38.45 -15.74 1.11
N GLN A 309 -39.17 -16.21 2.13
CA GLN A 309 -40.45 -15.64 2.56
C GLN A 309 -40.29 -14.63 3.72
N GLY A 310 -39.45 -13.61 3.53
CA GLY A 310 -39.24 -12.54 4.52
C GLY A 310 -38.17 -12.87 5.56
N GLU A 311 -38.11 -12.06 6.64
CA GLU A 311 -37.02 -12.08 7.64
C GLU A 311 -36.94 -13.36 8.48
N ASP A 312 -38.07 -14.03 8.70
CA ASP A 312 -38.15 -15.24 9.53
C ASP A 312 -37.85 -16.54 8.77
N ASP A 313 -37.53 -16.46 7.48
CA ASP A 313 -37.20 -17.62 6.66
C ASP A 313 -35.95 -18.35 7.23
N PRO A 314 -36.00 -19.68 7.45
CA PRO A 314 -34.86 -20.43 7.99
C PRO A 314 -33.55 -20.22 7.21
N LYS A 315 -33.61 -19.98 5.90
CA LYS A 315 -32.43 -19.69 5.06
C LYS A 315 -31.84 -18.32 5.35
N VAL A 316 -32.69 -17.33 5.64
CA VAL A 316 -32.29 -15.97 6.05
C VAL A 316 -31.59 -16.02 7.40
N VAL A 317 -32.20 -16.69 8.38
CA VAL A 317 -31.60 -16.89 9.71
C VAL A 317 -30.26 -17.63 9.62
N ALA A 318 -30.18 -18.66 8.76
CA ALA A 318 -28.95 -19.41 8.53
C ALA A 318 -27.85 -18.55 7.91
N CYS A 319 -28.16 -17.74 6.90
CA CYS A 319 -27.21 -16.80 6.29
C CYS A 319 -26.70 -15.79 7.33
N VAL A 320 -27.58 -15.08 8.02
CA VAL A 320 -27.21 -14.02 8.97
C VAL A 320 -26.36 -14.58 10.11
N SER A 321 -26.72 -15.76 10.63
CA SER A 321 -25.96 -16.43 11.69
C SER A 321 -24.57 -16.87 11.20
N ALA A 322 -24.49 -17.49 10.02
CA ALA A 322 -23.22 -17.94 9.44
C ALA A 322 -22.29 -16.76 9.12
N ALA A 323 -22.84 -15.66 8.59
CA ALA A 323 -22.09 -14.44 8.32
C ALA A 323 -21.47 -13.86 9.60
N LYS A 324 -22.27 -13.68 10.66
CA LYS A 324 -21.77 -13.20 11.96
C LYS A 324 -20.67 -14.09 12.52
N GLN A 325 -20.85 -15.41 12.45
CA GLN A 325 -19.85 -16.37 12.94
C GLN A 325 -18.55 -16.34 12.14
N ALA A 326 -18.61 -16.18 10.82
CA ALA A 326 -17.41 -16.10 9.99
C ALA A 326 -16.67 -14.76 10.20
N ILE A 327 -17.40 -13.64 10.25
CA ILE A 327 -16.81 -12.32 10.51
C ILE A 327 -16.13 -12.30 11.88
N ALA A 328 -16.74 -12.92 12.91
CA ALA A 328 -16.14 -13.01 14.24
C ALA A 328 -14.83 -13.82 14.31
N LYS A 329 -14.52 -14.61 13.27
CA LYS A 329 -13.24 -15.33 13.17
C LYS A 329 -12.14 -14.50 12.52
N VAL A 330 -12.50 -13.43 11.81
CA VAL A 330 -11.53 -12.56 11.14
C VAL A 330 -10.71 -11.83 12.20
N HIS A 331 -9.40 -11.89 12.08
CA HIS A 331 -8.50 -11.19 12.98
C HIS A 331 -8.66 -9.67 12.82
N ALA A 332 -8.59 -8.94 13.93
CA ALA A 332 -8.65 -7.49 13.88
C ALA A 332 -7.40 -6.94 13.17
N GLU A 333 -7.57 -5.86 12.40
CA GLU A 333 -6.47 -5.21 11.70
C GLU A 333 -5.33 -4.82 12.66
N SER A 334 -5.67 -4.34 13.86
CA SER A 334 -4.67 -4.01 14.90
C SER A 334 -3.81 -5.20 15.29
N ASP A 335 -4.39 -6.39 15.37
CA ASP A 335 -3.69 -7.60 15.82
C ASP A 335 -2.76 -8.11 14.72
N VAL A 336 -3.23 -8.08 13.47
CA VAL A 336 -2.41 -8.44 12.31
C VAL A 336 -1.23 -7.48 12.17
N ARG A 337 -1.46 -6.18 12.33
CA ARG A 337 -0.39 -5.17 12.29
C ARG A 337 0.60 -5.34 13.42
N ALA A 338 0.13 -5.52 14.65
CA ALA A 338 1.00 -5.80 15.79
C ALA A 338 1.85 -7.06 15.58
N ALA A 339 1.28 -8.11 14.99
CA ALA A 339 2.01 -9.34 14.67
C ALA A 339 3.07 -9.11 13.57
N LEU A 340 2.75 -8.34 12.54
CA LEU A 340 3.72 -7.98 11.51
C LEU A 340 4.80 -7.01 12.02
N ASP A 341 4.47 -6.14 12.97
CA ASP A 341 5.45 -5.24 13.62
C ASP A 341 6.36 -6.02 14.57
N ALA A 342 5.81 -7.02 15.27
CA ALA A 342 6.60 -7.98 16.05
C ALA A 342 7.48 -8.90 15.17
N ALA A 343 7.16 -9.02 13.89
CA ALA A 343 8.00 -9.70 12.91
C ALA A 343 9.12 -8.79 12.36
N ALA A 344 9.07 -7.47 12.60
CA ALA A 344 10.16 -6.58 12.22
C ALA A 344 11.40 -6.90 13.05
N GLN A 345 12.57 -6.93 12.41
CA GLN A 345 13.79 -7.19 13.15
C GLN A 345 14.22 -5.90 13.87
N THR A 346 14.55 -6.02 15.16
CA THR A 346 14.67 -4.87 16.08
C THR A 346 15.87 -3.95 15.82
N PHE A 347 16.75 -4.32 14.90
CA PHE A 347 17.99 -3.62 14.55
C PHE A 347 17.85 -2.69 13.34
N TYR A 348 16.76 -2.75 12.56
CA TYR A 348 16.53 -1.82 11.45
C TYR A 348 16.35 -0.38 11.96
N GLY A 349 16.96 0.58 11.28
CA GLY A 349 16.95 2.02 11.61
C GLY A 349 17.89 2.45 12.74
N LYS A 350 18.59 1.50 13.39
CA LYS A 350 19.48 1.79 14.52
C LYS A 350 20.95 1.76 14.11
N SER A 351 21.76 2.57 14.79
CA SER A 351 23.21 2.39 14.81
C SER A 351 23.54 1.14 15.62
N LEU A 352 24.35 0.26 15.06
CA LEU A 352 24.70 -1.03 15.64
C LEU A 352 26.17 -1.36 15.42
N VAL A 353 26.70 -2.16 16.34
CA VAL A 353 28.02 -2.79 16.20
C VAL A 353 27.82 -4.27 15.85
N LEU A 354 28.35 -4.71 14.72
CA LEU A 354 28.32 -6.11 14.29
C LEU A 354 29.54 -6.85 14.85
N ALA A 355 29.34 -7.49 16.00
CA ALA A 355 30.38 -8.20 16.73
C ALA A 355 30.36 -9.69 16.41
N ALA A 356 31.34 -10.20 15.66
CA ALA A 356 31.49 -11.64 15.42
C ALA A 356 32.00 -12.39 16.67
N ARG A 357 32.61 -11.67 17.61
CA ARG A 357 32.98 -12.12 18.95
C ARG A 357 32.83 -10.99 19.97
N SER A 358 33.03 -11.28 21.26
CA SER A 358 33.08 -10.24 22.28
C SER A 358 34.08 -9.11 21.97
N ASP A 359 35.16 -9.43 21.27
CA ASP A 359 36.32 -8.57 21.00
C ASP A 359 36.60 -8.28 19.52
N VAL A 360 35.88 -8.90 18.58
CA VAL A 360 36.08 -8.71 17.12
C VAL A 360 34.82 -8.18 16.46
N CYS A 361 34.95 -7.05 15.77
CA CYS A 361 33.87 -6.29 15.16
C CYS A 361 34.11 -6.08 13.66
N LEU A 362 33.02 -5.95 12.89
CA LEU A 362 33.05 -5.51 11.50
C LEU A 362 33.43 -4.03 11.44
N ASP A 363 34.50 -3.72 10.71
CA ASP A 363 35.20 -2.45 10.80
C ASP A 363 35.68 -1.96 9.42
N LEU A 364 35.52 -0.67 9.19
CA LEU A 364 36.09 0.03 8.03
C LEU A 364 37.58 0.28 8.20
N TYR A 365 38.39 -0.23 7.28
CA TYR A 365 39.85 -0.12 7.34
C TYR A 365 40.30 1.33 7.48
N HIS A 366 40.95 1.64 8.61
CA HIS A 366 41.40 2.99 8.99
C HIS A 366 40.32 4.08 8.90
N GLY A 367 39.04 3.72 8.94
CA GLY A 367 37.94 4.66 8.77
C GLY A 367 37.88 5.32 7.40
N GLY A 368 38.40 4.67 6.35
CA GLY A 368 38.32 5.17 4.99
C GLY A 368 36.86 5.39 4.54
N THR A 369 36.65 6.40 3.69
CA THR A 369 35.32 6.81 3.22
C THR A 369 35.18 6.77 1.70
N SER A 370 36.27 6.46 0.98
CA SER A 370 36.26 6.26 -0.47
C SER A 370 35.62 4.94 -0.84
N ASP A 371 34.99 4.89 -2.01
CA ASP A 371 34.54 3.63 -2.62
C ASP A 371 35.69 2.60 -2.64
N PHE A 372 35.33 1.33 -2.45
CA PHE A 372 36.22 0.18 -2.32
C PHE A 372 37.11 0.17 -1.06
N THR A 373 36.81 1.02 -0.06
CA THR A 373 37.49 0.92 1.24
C THR A 373 37.14 -0.43 1.87
N SER A 374 38.17 -1.22 2.19
CA SER A 374 38.01 -2.56 2.74
C SER A 374 37.24 -2.58 4.05
N VAL A 375 36.32 -3.53 4.17
CA VAL A 375 35.61 -3.84 5.42
C VAL A 375 36.13 -5.17 5.95
N GLY A 376 36.33 -5.30 7.26
CA GLY A 376 37.00 -6.46 7.82
C GLY A 376 36.91 -6.57 9.33
N ALA A 377 37.65 -7.53 9.87
CA ALA A 377 37.74 -7.81 11.28
C ALA A 377 38.71 -6.83 11.95
N TYR A 378 38.25 -6.17 13.01
CA TYR A 378 39.10 -5.36 13.89
C TYR A 378 38.68 -5.52 15.34
N VAL A 379 39.57 -5.10 16.26
CA VAL A 379 39.26 -5.12 17.70
C VAL A 379 38.09 -4.18 17.99
N CYS A 380 37.05 -4.68 18.64
CA CYS A 380 35.89 -3.88 19.04
C CYS A 380 36.32 -2.70 19.93
N ASN A 381 36.05 -1.49 19.48
CA ASN A 381 36.41 -0.24 20.15
C ASN A 381 35.29 0.81 20.15
N GLY A 382 34.18 0.55 19.44
CA GLY A 382 32.99 1.41 19.43
C GLY A 382 33.16 2.73 18.68
N SER A 383 34.27 2.92 17.95
CA SER A 383 34.48 4.10 17.12
C SER A 383 33.65 4.06 15.82
N ASN A 384 33.48 5.21 15.16
CA ASN A 384 32.65 5.36 13.96
C ASN A 384 32.88 4.32 12.83
N PRO A 385 34.11 3.85 12.53
CA PRO A 385 34.36 2.75 11.59
C PRO A 385 33.62 1.44 11.88
N GLN A 386 33.15 1.23 13.11
CA GLN A 386 32.43 0.03 13.56
C GLN A 386 30.92 0.25 13.70
N LEU A 387 30.47 1.48 13.48
CA LEU A 387 29.08 1.85 13.58
C LEU A 387 28.42 1.70 12.21
N TRP A 388 27.44 0.82 12.15
CA TRP A 388 26.67 0.50 10.96
C TRP A 388 25.19 0.84 11.20
N SER A 389 24.42 1.02 10.13
CA SER A 389 22.96 1.13 10.24
C SER A 389 22.27 0.27 9.21
N TYR A 390 21.45 -0.66 9.68
CA TYR A 390 20.59 -1.44 8.80
C TYR A 390 19.39 -0.62 8.40
N SER A 391 19.09 -0.55 7.12
CA SER A 391 18.00 0.26 6.60
C SER A 391 16.88 -0.60 6.06
N MET A 392 15.66 -0.08 6.02
CA MET A 392 14.47 -0.84 5.59
C MET A 392 14.53 -1.31 4.13
N ASP A 393 15.40 -0.71 3.31
CA ASP A 393 15.73 -1.14 1.95
C ASP A 393 16.71 -2.34 1.91
N GLY A 394 17.05 -2.90 3.08
CA GLY A 394 17.96 -4.03 3.23
C GLY A 394 19.44 -3.69 3.13
N ARG A 395 19.81 -2.41 3.00
CA ARG A 395 21.23 -2.02 2.94
C ARG A 395 21.80 -1.79 4.33
N ILE A 396 23.10 -2.07 4.49
CA ILE A 396 23.88 -1.70 5.67
C ILE A 396 24.69 -0.45 5.32
N ARG A 397 24.37 0.69 5.94
CA ARG A 397 25.06 1.96 5.72
C ARG A 397 26.17 2.17 6.75
N SER A 398 27.30 2.67 6.29
CA SER A 398 28.38 3.11 7.17
C SER A 398 28.00 4.42 7.87
N GLN A 399 28.21 4.51 9.19
CA GLN A 399 28.11 5.79 9.91
C GLN A 399 29.34 6.68 9.67
N MET A 400 30.46 6.10 9.23
CA MET A 400 31.68 6.83 8.85
C MET A 400 31.52 7.52 7.49
N SER A 401 30.76 6.93 6.56
CA SER A 401 30.44 7.50 5.25
C SER A 401 28.96 7.31 4.95
N THR A 402 28.15 8.35 5.17
CA THR A 402 26.67 8.30 5.10
C THR A 402 26.11 7.99 3.71
N ASN A 403 26.95 7.98 2.67
CA ASN A 403 26.60 7.59 1.30
C ASN A 403 27.07 6.19 0.92
N ALA A 404 27.83 5.54 1.78
CA ALA A 404 28.45 4.27 1.47
C ALA A 404 27.73 3.13 2.20
N CYS A 405 27.47 2.08 1.44
CA CYS A 405 26.83 0.86 1.88
C CYS A 405 27.86 -0.27 1.89
N LEU A 406 27.69 -1.22 2.81
CA LEU A 406 28.42 -2.48 2.77
C LEU A 406 28.14 -3.15 1.42
N ASP A 407 29.21 -3.56 0.75
CA ASP A 407 29.19 -3.93 -0.66
C ASP A 407 29.94 -5.24 -0.90
N ILE A 408 29.42 -6.03 -1.84
CA ILE A 408 30.09 -7.22 -2.34
C ILE A 408 30.94 -6.79 -3.53
N ASP A 409 32.26 -6.79 -3.35
CA ASP A 409 33.22 -6.26 -4.32
C ASP A 409 32.91 -6.74 -5.75
N HIS A 410 32.61 -5.78 -6.64
CA HIS A 410 32.25 -5.99 -8.04
C HIS A 410 31.11 -7.00 -8.28
N SER A 411 30.13 -7.08 -7.38
CA SER A 411 29.03 -8.06 -7.43
C SER A 411 29.51 -9.52 -7.51
N GLY A 412 30.69 -9.80 -6.96
CA GLY A 412 31.31 -11.12 -7.06
C GLY A 412 30.47 -12.23 -6.42
N VAL A 413 30.37 -13.37 -7.11
CA VAL A 413 29.57 -14.53 -6.67
C VAL A 413 30.42 -15.73 -6.23
N ALA A 414 31.75 -15.60 -6.24
CA ALA A 414 32.67 -16.67 -5.86
C ALA A 414 33.02 -16.62 -4.37
N GLU A 415 33.34 -17.77 -3.77
CA GLU A 415 33.92 -17.78 -2.43
C GLU A 415 35.24 -17.01 -2.40
N GLY A 416 35.46 -16.25 -1.33
CA GLY A 416 36.61 -15.37 -1.20
C GLY A 416 36.42 -13.99 -1.84
N THR A 417 35.29 -13.71 -2.51
CA THR A 417 34.94 -12.35 -2.91
C THR A 417 35.00 -11.42 -1.70
N LYS A 418 35.66 -10.27 -1.86
CA LYS A 418 35.91 -9.32 -0.79
C LYS A 418 34.66 -8.53 -0.44
N VAL A 419 34.66 -7.99 0.77
CA VAL A 419 33.64 -7.03 1.22
C VAL A 419 34.31 -5.67 1.41
N ASP A 420 33.63 -4.63 0.94
CA ASP A 420 34.07 -3.25 1.04
C ASP A 420 32.87 -2.31 1.27
N ILE A 421 33.09 -1.02 1.07
CA ILE A 421 32.00 -0.05 0.95
C ILE A 421 31.97 0.56 -0.44
N TYR A 422 30.76 0.82 -0.91
CA TYR A 422 30.52 1.52 -2.16
C TYR A 422 29.32 2.45 -2.03
N SER A 423 29.23 3.45 -2.91
CA SER A 423 28.06 4.32 -3.02
C SER A 423 26.75 3.51 -3.05
N CYS A 424 25.77 3.91 -2.23
CA CYS A 424 24.51 3.16 -2.04
C CYS A 424 23.56 3.20 -3.25
N ASP A 425 23.88 2.51 -4.35
CA ASP A 425 23.13 2.57 -5.62
C ASP A 425 22.88 1.21 -6.29
N LYS A 426 23.36 0.10 -5.70
CA LYS A 426 23.26 -1.25 -6.30
C LYS A 426 22.42 -2.22 -5.48
N THR A 427 22.19 -3.41 -6.07
CA THR A 427 21.44 -4.53 -5.48
C THR A 427 22.31 -5.50 -4.68
N ASP A 428 23.60 -5.62 -5.03
CA ASP A 428 24.61 -6.42 -4.30
C ASP A 428 24.96 -5.86 -2.91
N GLN A 429 24.38 -4.70 -2.57
CA GLN A 429 24.45 -4.04 -1.26
C GLN A 429 23.26 -4.39 -0.35
N THR A 430 22.41 -5.32 -0.76
CA THR A 430 21.29 -5.79 0.06
C THR A 430 21.71 -7.00 0.89
N TRP A 431 21.42 -6.92 2.18
CA TRP A 431 21.85 -7.88 3.18
C TRP A 431 20.67 -8.36 4.03
N THR A 432 20.81 -9.55 4.59
CA THR A 432 19.90 -10.09 5.61
C THR A 432 20.74 -10.60 6.78
N LEU A 433 20.49 -10.07 7.98
CA LEU A 433 20.98 -10.68 9.21
C LEU A 433 19.93 -11.72 9.63
N ASP A 434 20.28 -12.99 9.63
CA ASP A 434 19.33 -14.06 9.99
C ASP A 434 19.23 -14.27 11.51
N ASP A 435 18.29 -15.12 11.93
CA ASP A 435 18.03 -15.46 13.34
C ASP A 435 19.20 -16.18 14.03
N GLN A 436 20.14 -16.71 13.25
CA GLN A 436 21.40 -17.29 13.71
C GLN A 436 22.52 -16.23 13.79
N GLY A 437 22.24 -14.96 13.47
CA GLY A 437 23.20 -13.87 13.50
C GLY A 437 24.12 -13.85 12.28
N ARG A 438 23.81 -14.57 11.20
CA ARG A 438 24.66 -14.56 10.01
C ARG A 438 24.27 -13.44 9.08
N LEU A 439 25.28 -12.70 8.61
CA LEU A 439 25.09 -11.63 7.67
C LEU A 439 25.19 -12.15 6.22
N ARG A 440 24.05 -12.36 5.57
CA ARG A 440 23.91 -12.91 4.22
C ARG A 440 23.78 -11.81 3.18
N GLY A 441 24.54 -11.89 2.09
CA GLY A 441 24.38 -11.02 0.93
C GLY A 441 23.39 -11.60 -0.09
N VAL A 442 23.06 -10.84 -1.14
CA VAL A 442 22.15 -11.29 -2.22
C VAL A 442 22.59 -12.56 -2.96
N THR A 443 23.87 -12.91 -2.87
CA THR A 443 24.43 -14.15 -3.43
C THR A 443 24.05 -15.40 -2.61
N GLY A 444 23.45 -15.22 -1.43
CA GLY A 444 23.16 -16.29 -0.47
C GLY A 444 24.35 -16.70 0.40
N MET A 445 25.55 -16.17 0.13
CA MET A 445 26.76 -16.35 0.92
C MET A 445 26.79 -15.46 2.16
N CYS A 446 27.61 -15.84 3.13
CA CYS A 446 27.75 -15.14 4.41
C CYS A 446 29.06 -14.36 4.49
N VAL A 447 29.00 -13.17 5.08
CA VAL A 447 30.17 -12.40 5.48
C VAL A 447 30.96 -13.20 6.50
N THR A 448 32.25 -13.41 6.22
CA THR A 448 33.17 -14.17 7.08
C THR A 448 34.32 -13.29 7.51
N LEU A 449 34.49 -13.15 8.82
CA LEU A 449 35.61 -12.47 9.44
C LEU A 449 36.68 -13.48 9.84
N ALA A 450 37.91 -13.26 9.41
CA ALA A 450 39.05 -13.99 9.95
C ALA A 450 39.60 -13.27 11.19
N ALA A 451 40.09 -14.04 12.18
CA ALA A 451 40.66 -13.45 13.39
C ALA A 451 41.91 -12.59 13.04
N PRO A 452 42.04 -11.36 13.58
CA PRO A 452 43.27 -10.59 13.41
C PRO A 452 44.45 -11.31 14.07
N ALA A 453 45.62 -11.29 13.41
CA ALA A 453 46.81 -11.98 13.92
C ALA A 453 47.38 -11.29 15.18
N LYS A 454 47.17 -9.98 15.33
CA LYS A 454 47.49 -9.15 16.49
C LYS A 454 46.40 -8.11 16.75
N ALA A 455 46.31 -7.64 17.99
CA ALA A 455 45.44 -6.51 18.33
C ALA A 455 45.88 -5.27 17.53
N GLY A 456 44.95 -4.70 16.75
CA GLY A 456 45.23 -3.61 15.83
C GLY A 456 45.47 -4.03 14.38
N ASP A 457 45.46 -5.32 14.07
CA ASP A 457 45.42 -5.78 12.67
C ASP A 457 43.98 -5.69 12.14
N HIS A 458 43.86 -5.31 10.86
CA HIS A 458 42.61 -5.40 10.10
C HIS A 458 42.71 -6.55 9.11
N VAL A 459 41.73 -7.46 9.11
CA VAL A 459 41.68 -8.56 8.17
C VAL A 459 40.40 -8.46 7.35
N GLN A 460 40.54 -8.20 6.05
CA GLN A 460 39.40 -7.97 5.16
C GLN A 460 38.41 -9.16 5.19
N ALA A 461 37.13 -8.82 5.28
CA ALA A 461 36.04 -9.78 5.25
C ALA A 461 35.87 -10.37 3.85
N THR A 462 35.40 -11.61 3.79
CA THR A 462 35.09 -12.28 2.53
C THR A 462 33.74 -12.96 2.55
N MET A 463 33.14 -13.11 1.38
CA MET A 463 31.94 -13.91 1.17
C MET A 463 32.33 -15.39 1.12
N GLN A 464 31.67 -16.21 1.93
CA GLN A 464 31.89 -17.67 1.98
C GLN A 464 30.56 -18.39 2.09
N THR A 465 30.54 -19.70 1.81
CA THR A 465 29.39 -20.54 2.15
C THR A 465 29.03 -20.38 3.63
N CYS A 466 27.73 -20.19 3.90
CA CYS A 466 27.21 -20.06 5.25
C CYS A 466 27.35 -21.37 6.03
N ARG A 467 27.78 -21.27 7.29
CA ARG A 467 27.95 -22.40 8.22
C ARG A 467 27.05 -22.19 9.44
N ASP A 468 26.78 -23.29 10.15
CA ASP A 468 25.94 -23.28 11.37
C ASP A 468 26.75 -23.01 12.64
N GLN A 469 28.09 -23.02 12.54
CA GLN A 469 29.02 -22.79 13.65
C GLN A 469 30.26 -22.05 13.14
N ASP A 470 30.82 -21.20 14.00
CA ASP A 470 32.12 -20.59 13.78
C ASP A 470 33.26 -21.62 13.91
N THR A 471 34.40 -21.32 13.29
CA THR A 471 35.60 -22.14 13.35
C THR A 471 36.78 -21.35 13.92
N ALA A 472 37.84 -22.04 14.34
CA ALA A 472 39.07 -21.40 14.81
C ALA A 472 39.65 -20.51 13.69
N GLY A 473 39.49 -19.19 13.85
CA GLY A 473 40.01 -18.19 12.92
C GLY A 473 39.06 -17.77 11.80
N ALA A 474 37.81 -18.23 11.76
CA ALA A 474 36.80 -17.74 10.81
C ALA A 474 35.41 -17.72 11.45
N TYR A 475 34.80 -16.53 11.49
CA TYR A 475 33.57 -16.20 12.19
C TYR A 475 32.51 -15.67 11.22
N GLN A 476 31.29 -16.18 11.33
CA GLN A 476 30.13 -15.81 10.51
C GLN A 476 28.91 -15.40 11.36
N HIS A 477 28.95 -15.63 12.67
CA HIS A 477 27.84 -15.34 13.58
C HIS A 477 28.09 -14.01 14.29
N PHE A 478 27.32 -13.00 13.92
CA PHE A 478 27.38 -11.66 14.47
C PHE A 478 26.30 -11.46 15.53
N VAL A 479 26.70 -10.83 16.62
CA VAL A 479 25.81 -10.26 17.62
C VAL A 479 25.72 -8.76 17.36
N VAL A 480 24.50 -8.26 17.25
CA VAL A 480 24.22 -6.82 17.24
C VAL A 480 24.36 -6.30 18.67
N LYS A 481 25.34 -5.41 18.89
CA LYS A 481 25.55 -4.72 20.16
C LYS A 481 25.09 -3.28 20.09
#